data_AF-A0A317C5R6-F1
#
_entry.id   AF-A0A317C5R6-F1
#
_cell.length_a   1.000
_cell.length_b   1.000
_cell.length_c   1.000
_cell.angle_alpha   90.00
_cell.angle_beta   90.00
_cell.angle_gamma   90.00
#
_symmetry.space_group_name_H-M   'P 1'
#
loop_
_entity.id
_entity.type
_entity.pdbx_description
1 polymer ?
#
loop_
_entity_poly.entity_id
_entity_poly.type
_entity_poly.pdbx_seq_one_letter_code
_entity_poly.pdbx_strand_id
1 'polypeptide(L)'
;MTTNKKAILTSGITLGLFALVGVVLLVVVQWFTKDQIIENQRQTKLQRLQEVVPASLYDNDMLATISQQSLALKGLGSVANIYTAKQGDDVTAIVYEVVSTQGYSGPINLLVAVDQQGALTGVRVVTHKETPGLGDKIDTNKSDWILEFVGKSLENPTEALWKVRKDGGEFDQFTGATITPRAVVNAVREVLKFHQVYYEASNNNDYTGATRLMPAKADPAGNN
;
A
#
# COMPACT_ATOMS: atom_id res chain seq x y z
N MET A 1 5.28 -62.78 -1.33
CA MET A 1 5.44 -61.35 -0.92
C MET A 1 5.90 -60.40 -2.04
N THR A 2 6.14 -60.87 -3.28
CA THR A 2 6.68 -60.04 -4.39
C THR A 2 5.62 -59.37 -5.27
N THR A 3 4.40 -59.91 -5.35
CA THR A 3 3.31 -59.40 -6.19
C THR A 3 2.78 -58.03 -5.72
N ASN A 4 2.66 -57.81 -4.40
CA ASN A 4 2.19 -56.54 -3.85
C ASN A 4 3.19 -55.39 -4.08
N LYS A 5 4.49 -55.66 -4.07
CA LYS A 5 5.52 -54.63 -4.32
C LYS A 5 5.46 -54.08 -5.75
N LYS A 6 5.21 -54.95 -6.75
CA LYS A 6 5.05 -54.52 -8.15
C LYS A 6 3.77 -53.67 -8.34
N ALA A 7 2.64 -54.10 -7.77
CA ALA A 7 1.39 -53.35 -7.85
C ALA A 7 1.50 -51.95 -7.20
N ILE A 8 2.13 -51.86 -6.02
CA ILE A 8 2.38 -50.58 -5.33
C ILE A 8 3.30 -49.68 -6.18
N LEU A 9 4.36 -50.24 -6.78
CA LEU A 9 5.29 -49.49 -7.63
C LEU A 9 4.60 -48.98 -8.90
N THR A 10 3.78 -49.80 -9.56
CA THR A 10 3.04 -49.39 -10.77
C THR A 10 2.06 -48.27 -10.47
N SER A 11 1.27 -48.36 -9.38
CA SER A 11 0.38 -47.28 -8.97
C SER A 11 1.13 -45.99 -8.63
N GLY A 12 2.29 -46.09 -7.98
CA GLY A 12 3.15 -44.94 -7.68
C GLY A 12 3.69 -44.26 -8.94
N ILE A 13 4.12 -45.03 -9.94
CA ILE A 13 4.60 -44.50 -11.22
C ILE A 13 3.45 -43.84 -12.00
N THR A 14 2.27 -44.47 -12.06
CA THR A 14 1.11 -43.90 -12.76
C THR A 14 0.67 -42.58 -12.13
N LEU A 15 0.61 -42.51 -10.80
CA LEU A 15 0.27 -41.28 -10.08
C LEU A 15 1.35 -40.21 -10.27
N GLY A 16 2.63 -40.60 -10.22
CA GLY A 16 3.76 -39.71 -10.48
C GLY A 16 3.74 -39.13 -11.89
N LEU A 17 3.42 -39.93 -12.91
CA LEU A 17 3.28 -39.48 -14.29
C LEU A 17 2.10 -38.52 -14.45
N PHE A 18 0.97 -38.83 -13.82
CA PHE A 18 -0.20 -37.94 -13.85
C PHE A 18 0.12 -36.59 -13.20
N ALA A 19 0.77 -36.60 -12.03
CA ALA A 19 1.21 -35.38 -11.36
C ALA A 19 2.21 -34.59 -12.22
N LEU A 20 3.17 -35.27 -12.87
CA LEU A 20 4.14 -34.65 -13.77
C LEU A 20 3.45 -33.92 -14.93
N VAL A 21 2.49 -34.58 -15.59
CA VAL A 21 1.72 -33.98 -16.68
C VAL A 21 0.96 -32.75 -16.19
N GLY A 22 0.33 -32.83 -15.01
CA GLY A 22 -0.36 -31.70 -14.40
C GLY A 22 0.55 -30.49 -14.13
N VAL A 23 1.74 -30.73 -13.57
CA VAL A 23 2.74 -29.68 -13.33
C VAL A 23 3.23 -29.07 -14.65
N VAL A 24 3.53 -29.89 -15.66
CA VAL A 24 3.97 -29.41 -16.97
C VAL A 24 2.90 -28.53 -17.63
N LEU A 25 1.63 -28.96 -17.59
CA LEU A 25 0.52 -28.16 -18.10
C LEU A 25 0.40 -26.82 -17.37
N LEU A 26 0.48 -26.82 -16.04
CA LEU A 26 0.45 -25.58 -15.25
C LEU A 26 1.61 -24.65 -15.61
N VAL A 27 2.83 -25.16 -15.77
CA VAL A 27 4.00 -24.37 -16.15
C VAL A 27 3.84 -23.76 -17.54
N VAL A 28 3.36 -24.53 -18.52
CA VAL A 28 3.11 -24.03 -19.89
C VAL A 28 2.06 -22.91 -19.86
N VAL A 29 0.95 -23.10 -19.16
CA VAL A 29 -0.09 -22.07 -19.01
C VAL A 29 0.47 -20.81 -18.35
N GLN A 30 1.23 -20.95 -17.25
CA GLN A 30 1.83 -19.81 -16.57
C GLN A 30 2.84 -19.08 -17.45
N TRP A 31 3.65 -19.78 -18.24
CA TRP A 31 4.64 -19.18 -19.13
C TRP A 31 3.98 -18.31 -20.22
N PHE A 32 2.91 -18.81 -20.85
CA PHE A 32 2.17 -18.04 -21.85
C PHE A 32 1.35 -16.88 -21.24
N THR A 33 0.88 -17.01 -19.99
CA THR A 33 -0.01 -16.01 -19.35
C THR A 33 0.77 -14.94 -18.56
N LYS A 34 2.06 -15.16 -18.29
CA LYS A 34 2.89 -14.28 -17.44
C LYS A 34 2.87 -12.83 -17.90
N ASP A 35 3.05 -12.57 -19.18
CA ASP A 35 3.14 -11.20 -19.70
C ASP A 35 1.80 -10.47 -19.57
N GLN A 36 0.69 -11.17 -19.82
CA GLN A 36 -0.65 -10.61 -19.64
C GLN A 36 -0.97 -10.35 -18.16
N ILE A 37 -0.49 -11.19 -17.24
CA ILE A 37 -0.63 -10.96 -15.79
C ILE A 37 0.13 -9.69 -15.38
N ILE A 38 1.36 -9.53 -15.87
CA ILE A 38 2.18 -8.36 -15.57
C ILE A 38 1.52 -7.08 -16.09
N GLU A 39 1.03 -7.08 -17.32
CA GLU A 39 0.38 -5.89 -17.88
C GLU A 39 -0.93 -5.56 -17.15
N ASN A 40 -1.76 -6.56 -16.84
CA ASN A 40 -2.98 -6.35 -16.05
C ASN A 40 -2.68 -5.80 -14.66
N GLN A 41 -1.62 -6.28 -14.00
CA GLN A 41 -1.16 -5.75 -12.71
C GLN A 41 -0.70 -4.30 -12.83
N ARG A 42 0.06 -3.98 -13.89
CA ARG A 42 0.51 -2.61 -14.18
C ARG A 42 -0.65 -1.66 -14.40
N GLN A 43 -1.62 -2.04 -15.23
CA GLN A 43 -2.82 -1.23 -15.50
C GLN A 43 -3.68 -1.03 -14.25
N THR A 44 -3.87 -2.09 -13.46
CA THR A 44 -4.59 -2.01 -12.19
C THR A 44 -3.89 -1.02 -11.25
N LYS A 45 -2.56 -1.07 -11.15
CA LYS A 45 -1.81 -0.16 -10.29
C LYS A 45 -1.90 1.28 -10.78
N LEU A 46 -1.79 1.53 -12.09
CA LEU A 46 -2.00 2.86 -12.69
C LEU A 46 -3.38 3.42 -12.35
N GLN A 47 -4.43 2.62 -12.54
CA GLN A 47 -5.80 3.04 -12.23
C GLN A 47 -5.93 3.47 -10.77
N ARG A 48 -5.32 2.74 -9.82
CA ARG A 48 -5.34 3.11 -8.41
C ARG A 48 -4.59 4.40 -8.10
N LEU A 49 -3.48 4.67 -8.77
CA LEU A 49 -2.78 5.96 -8.64
C LEU A 49 -3.61 7.12 -9.19
N GLN A 50 -4.31 6.90 -10.32
CA GLN A 50 -5.21 7.88 -10.93
C GLN A 50 -6.44 8.20 -10.07
N GLU A 51 -6.87 7.27 -9.21
CA GLU A 51 -7.95 7.50 -8.26
C GLU A 51 -7.56 8.48 -7.14
N VAL A 52 -6.27 8.66 -6.85
CA VAL A 52 -5.77 9.52 -5.77
C VAL A 52 -5.05 10.78 -6.24
N VAL A 53 -4.57 10.81 -7.49
CA VAL A 53 -3.95 11.99 -8.10
C VAL A 53 -4.83 12.48 -9.26
N PRO A 54 -5.44 13.67 -9.17
CA PRO A 54 -6.17 14.27 -10.28
C PRO A 54 -5.32 14.35 -11.55
N ALA A 55 -5.91 14.02 -12.70
CA ALA A 55 -5.22 14.00 -14.00
C ALA A 55 -4.64 15.35 -14.42
N SER A 56 -5.12 16.46 -13.84
CA SER A 56 -4.59 17.81 -14.08
C SER A 56 -3.27 18.09 -13.37
N LEU A 57 -2.83 17.22 -12.46
CA LEU A 57 -1.60 17.40 -11.70
C LEU A 57 -0.41 16.73 -12.36
N TYR A 58 -0.55 15.89 -13.39
CA TYR A 58 0.61 15.18 -13.91
C TYR A 58 0.53 14.83 -15.40
N ASP A 59 1.70 14.74 -16.02
CA ASP A 59 1.90 14.26 -17.41
C ASP A 59 2.96 13.15 -17.52
N ASN A 60 3.61 12.77 -16.42
CA ASN A 60 4.61 11.71 -16.38
C ASN A 60 4.02 10.30 -16.13
N ASP A 61 4.82 9.26 -16.43
CA ASP A 61 4.53 7.90 -15.96
C ASP A 61 4.94 7.72 -14.49
N MET A 62 3.98 7.86 -13.58
CA MET A 62 4.20 7.70 -12.14
C MET A 62 4.79 6.33 -11.77
N LEU A 63 4.47 5.25 -12.49
CA LEU A 63 5.02 3.92 -12.18
C LEU A 63 6.51 3.82 -12.44
N ALA A 64 7.03 4.61 -13.37
CA ALA A 64 8.47 4.67 -13.65
C ALA A 64 9.26 5.41 -12.55
N THR A 65 8.58 6.11 -11.64
CA THR A 65 9.20 6.90 -10.57
C THR A 65 9.30 6.18 -9.22
N ILE A 66 8.92 4.90 -9.15
CA ILE A 66 8.83 4.15 -7.90
C ILE A 66 10.14 4.20 -7.11
N SER A 67 10.06 4.60 -5.85
CA SER A 67 11.17 4.51 -4.89
C SER A 67 10.70 3.90 -3.58
N GLN A 68 11.58 3.19 -2.88
CA GLN A 68 11.27 2.57 -1.60
C GLN A 68 11.95 3.32 -0.47
N GLN A 69 11.18 3.65 0.56
CA GLN A 69 11.69 4.34 1.74
C GLN A 69 11.36 3.54 2.99
N SER A 70 12.35 3.42 3.87
CA SER A 70 12.14 2.84 5.19
C SER A 70 11.27 3.78 6.02
N LEU A 71 10.17 3.24 6.56
CA LEU A 71 9.29 3.90 7.50
C LEU A 71 9.56 3.33 8.90
N ALA A 72 10.07 4.15 9.81
CA ALA A 72 10.13 3.80 11.24
C ALA A 72 8.98 4.46 12.01
N LEU A 73 7.78 4.45 11.43
CA LEU A 73 6.59 5.10 11.99
C LEU A 73 5.69 4.07 12.70
N LYS A 74 5.29 4.41 13.92
CA LYS A 74 4.47 3.52 14.75
C LYS A 74 3.12 3.27 14.08
N GLY A 75 2.76 1.99 13.91
CA GLY A 75 1.47 1.59 13.32
C GLY A 75 1.48 1.50 11.80
N LEU A 76 2.60 1.78 11.15
CA LEU A 76 2.83 1.50 9.74
C LEU A 76 3.80 0.33 9.54
N GLY A 77 3.75 -0.27 8.36
CA GLY A 77 4.77 -1.20 7.88
C GLY A 77 6.11 -0.50 7.70
N SER A 78 7.19 -1.28 7.64
CA SER A 78 8.56 -0.75 7.64
C SER A 78 9.02 -0.13 6.32
N VAL A 79 8.24 -0.27 5.24
CA VAL A 79 8.59 0.22 3.91
C VAL A 79 7.37 0.89 3.26
N ALA A 80 7.58 2.05 2.65
CA ALA A 80 6.66 2.70 1.72
C ALA A 80 7.19 2.55 0.29
N ASN A 81 6.30 2.28 -0.67
CA ASN A 81 6.57 2.64 -2.06
C ASN A 81 6.09 4.07 -2.27
N ILE A 82 6.92 4.89 -2.91
CA ILE A 82 6.65 6.28 -3.23
C ILE A 82 6.60 6.42 -4.73
N TYR A 83 5.55 7.07 -5.25
CA TYR A 83 5.40 7.43 -6.65
C TYR A 83 5.32 8.96 -6.75
N THR A 84 6.03 9.54 -7.69
CA THR A 84 6.10 10.98 -7.90
C THR A 84 5.29 11.37 -9.13
N ALA A 85 4.29 12.21 -8.91
CA ALA A 85 3.53 12.87 -9.96
C ALA A 85 4.24 14.18 -10.33
N LYS A 86 4.41 14.41 -11.63
CA LYS A 86 5.06 15.60 -12.17
C LYS A 86 4.25 16.19 -13.31
N GLN A 87 4.23 17.51 -13.39
CA GLN A 87 3.76 18.24 -14.56
C GLN A 87 4.97 18.96 -15.16
N GLY A 88 5.44 18.47 -16.31
CA GLY A 88 6.76 18.85 -16.82
C GLY A 88 7.86 18.45 -15.82
N ASP A 89 8.66 19.42 -15.39
CA ASP A 89 9.75 19.20 -14.42
C ASP A 89 9.32 19.38 -12.95
N ASP A 90 8.12 19.94 -12.71
CA ASP A 90 7.64 20.28 -11.37
C ASP A 90 6.97 19.06 -10.71
N VAL A 91 7.41 18.72 -9.49
CA VAL A 91 6.80 17.65 -8.67
C VAL A 91 5.51 18.13 -8.07
N THR A 92 4.35 17.80 -8.62
CA THR A 92 3.03 18.33 -8.23
C THR A 92 2.36 17.56 -7.10
N ALA A 93 2.62 16.24 -7.01
CA ALA A 93 2.11 15.40 -5.94
C ALA A 93 3.01 14.18 -5.71
N ILE A 94 2.91 13.61 -4.52
CA ILE A 94 3.61 12.38 -4.12
C ILE A 94 2.59 11.40 -3.57
N VAL A 95 2.61 10.17 -4.10
CA VAL A 95 1.75 9.08 -3.64
C VAL A 95 2.57 8.11 -2.80
N TYR A 96 2.09 7.85 -1.59
CA TYR A 96 2.64 6.90 -0.64
C TYR A 96 1.76 5.65 -0.61
N GLU A 97 2.31 4.52 -1.02
CA GLU A 97 1.73 3.20 -0.78
C GLU A 97 2.27 2.66 0.55
N VAL A 98 1.40 2.63 1.56
CA VAL A 98 1.75 2.26 2.93
C VAL A 98 0.83 1.17 3.47
N VAL A 99 1.32 0.45 4.47
CA VAL A 99 0.55 -0.59 5.16
C VAL A 99 0.27 -0.13 6.58
N SER A 100 -0.99 0.06 6.95
CA SER A 100 -1.38 0.19 8.37
C SER A 100 -1.40 -1.18 9.01
N THR A 101 -0.64 -1.36 10.10
CA THR A 101 -0.58 -2.62 10.87
C THR A 101 -1.63 -2.71 11.97
N GLN A 102 -2.51 -1.70 12.05
CA GLN A 102 -3.47 -1.51 13.15
C GLN A 102 -4.92 -1.83 12.79
N GLY A 103 -5.18 -2.40 11.60
CA GLY A 103 -6.53 -2.81 11.22
C GLY A 103 -7.09 -3.90 12.13
N TYR A 104 -8.41 -4.00 12.24
CA TYR A 104 -9.06 -4.91 13.19
C TYR A 104 -8.85 -6.38 12.80
N SER A 105 -8.97 -6.69 11.51
CA SER A 105 -8.89 -8.04 10.96
C SER A 105 -7.58 -8.31 10.22
N GLY A 106 -6.62 -7.39 10.33
CA GLY A 106 -5.29 -7.50 9.73
C GLY A 106 -4.79 -6.19 9.13
N PRO A 107 -3.73 -6.24 8.31
CA PRO A 107 -3.16 -5.05 7.69
C PRO A 107 -4.11 -4.42 6.67
N ILE A 108 -4.03 -3.09 6.55
CA ILE A 108 -4.76 -2.28 5.57
C ILE A 108 -3.74 -1.59 4.67
N ASN A 109 -3.76 -1.91 3.37
CA ASN A 109 -2.91 -1.27 2.38
C ASN A 109 -3.60 -0.01 1.87
N LEU A 110 -2.90 1.11 1.90
CA LEU A 110 -3.40 2.43 1.58
C LEU A 110 -2.54 3.09 0.51
N LEU A 111 -3.20 3.82 -0.40
CA LEU A 111 -2.58 4.88 -1.18
C LEU A 111 -2.97 6.22 -0.56
N VAL A 112 -1.97 7.04 -0.29
CA VAL A 112 -2.14 8.38 0.26
C VAL A 112 -1.39 9.34 -0.64
N ALA A 113 -2.10 10.24 -1.32
CA ALA A 113 -1.50 11.21 -2.22
C ALA A 113 -1.54 12.61 -1.59
N VAL A 114 -0.39 13.28 -1.61
CA VAL A 114 -0.17 14.61 -1.02
C VAL A 114 0.38 15.54 -2.08
N ASP A 115 -0.20 16.73 -2.24
CA ASP A 115 0.29 17.78 -3.14
C ASP A 115 1.49 18.55 -2.57
N GLN A 116 2.07 19.45 -3.37
CA GLN A 116 3.16 20.34 -2.96
C GLN A 116 2.83 21.23 -1.75
N GLN A 117 1.55 21.49 -1.50
CA GLN A 117 1.08 22.33 -0.40
C GLN A 117 0.88 21.50 0.88
N GLY A 118 1.15 20.19 0.85
CA GLY A 118 0.98 19.30 1.99
C GLY A 118 -0.48 18.91 2.24
N ALA A 119 -1.38 19.16 1.27
CA ALA A 119 -2.78 18.76 1.35
C ALA A 119 -3.00 17.43 0.61
N LEU A 120 -3.99 16.67 1.09
CA LEU A 120 -4.33 15.38 0.50
C LEU A 120 -5.09 15.58 -0.81
N THR A 121 -4.55 15.06 -1.91
CA THR A 121 -5.29 14.99 -3.18
C THR A 121 -6.21 13.76 -3.24
N GLY A 122 -5.90 12.72 -2.46
CA GLY A 122 -6.70 11.51 -2.39
C GLY A 122 -6.16 10.46 -1.43
N VAL A 123 -7.09 9.67 -0.87
CA VAL A 123 -6.78 8.48 -0.06
C VAL A 123 -7.61 7.30 -0.57
N ARG A 124 -7.00 6.14 -0.78
CA ARG A 124 -7.70 4.91 -1.18
C ARG A 124 -7.19 3.71 -0.41
N VAL A 125 -8.09 2.78 -0.13
CA VAL A 125 -7.74 1.45 0.37
C VAL A 125 -7.50 0.53 -0.81
N VAL A 126 -6.32 -0.08 -0.88
CA VAL A 126 -5.96 -1.02 -1.94
C VAL A 126 -6.44 -2.43 -1.57
N THR A 127 -6.18 -2.85 -0.34
CA THR A 127 -6.62 -4.16 0.19
C THR A 127 -6.81 -4.10 1.70
N HIS A 128 -7.79 -4.82 2.21
CA HIS A 128 -8.01 -5.00 3.65
C HIS A 128 -8.73 -6.34 3.92
N LYS A 129 -8.85 -6.71 5.20
CA LYS A 129 -9.60 -7.91 5.65
C LYS A 129 -10.73 -7.61 6.64
N GLU A 130 -11.05 -6.33 6.81
CA GLU A 130 -12.06 -5.86 7.78
C GLU A 130 -13.43 -6.49 7.57
N THR A 131 -14.19 -6.62 8.66
CA THR A 131 -15.50 -7.28 8.68
C THR A 131 -16.51 -6.61 7.74
N PRO A 132 -17.12 -7.35 6.79
CA PRO A 132 -18.17 -6.83 5.92
C PRO A 132 -19.35 -6.23 6.66
N GLY A 133 -19.83 -5.07 6.23
CA GLY A 133 -20.94 -4.32 6.84
C GLY A 133 -20.57 -3.53 8.11
N LEU A 134 -19.36 -3.72 8.66
CA LEU A 134 -18.88 -3.04 9.85
C LEU A 134 -17.69 -2.14 9.53
N GLY A 135 -16.54 -2.74 9.20
CA GLY A 135 -15.27 -2.05 8.96
C GLY A 135 -14.94 -1.82 7.49
N ASP A 136 -15.62 -2.52 6.57
CA ASP A 136 -15.40 -2.42 5.12
C ASP A 136 -15.86 -1.09 4.50
N LYS A 137 -16.47 -0.19 5.28
CA LYS A 137 -16.85 1.17 4.87
C LYS A 137 -15.65 2.07 4.53
N ILE A 138 -14.42 1.62 4.77
CA ILE A 138 -13.20 2.28 4.25
C ILE A 138 -13.00 2.07 2.75
N ASP A 139 -13.69 1.09 2.14
CA ASP A 139 -13.69 0.86 0.71
C ASP A 139 -14.71 1.78 0.02
N THR A 140 -14.28 2.48 -1.03
CA THR A 140 -15.12 3.35 -1.87
C THR A 140 -16.32 2.63 -2.49
N ASN A 141 -16.25 1.31 -2.66
CA ASN A 141 -17.39 0.51 -3.13
C ASN A 141 -18.52 0.38 -2.08
N LYS A 142 -18.26 0.77 -0.83
CA LYS A 142 -19.18 0.63 0.31
C LYS A 142 -19.63 1.99 0.86
N SER A 143 -18.75 2.97 0.86
CA SER A 143 -19.02 4.30 1.41
C SER A 143 -18.02 5.34 0.92
N ASP A 144 -18.43 6.60 0.89
CA ASP A 144 -17.58 7.75 0.57
C ASP A 144 -16.72 8.24 1.74
N TRP A 145 -16.75 7.57 2.89
CA TRP A 145 -16.03 8.00 4.11
C TRP A 145 -14.54 8.28 3.87
N ILE A 146 -13.88 7.45 3.05
CA ILE A 146 -12.45 7.63 2.73
C ILE A 146 -12.20 8.85 1.82
N LEU A 147 -13.22 9.34 1.11
CA LEU A 147 -13.13 10.52 0.25
C LEU A 147 -13.12 11.83 1.04
N GLU A 148 -13.62 11.81 2.29
CA GLU A 148 -13.64 12.99 3.17
C GLU A 148 -12.24 13.51 3.54
N PHE A 149 -11.19 12.71 3.28
CA PHE A 149 -9.80 13.10 3.51
C PHE A 149 -9.27 14.12 2.49
N VAL A 150 -9.89 14.22 1.31
CA VAL A 150 -9.44 15.13 0.24
C VAL A 150 -9.47 16.58 0.73
N GLY A 151 -8.39 17.32 0.45
CA GLY A 151 -8.19 18.71 0.87
C GLY A 151 -7.78 18.89 2.33
N LYS A 152 -7.68 17.82 3.13
CA LYS A 152 -7.17 17.89 4.51
C LYS A 152 -5.64 17.88 4.54
N SER A 153 -5.07 18.51 5.56
CA SER A 153 -3.63 18.58 5.83
C SER A 153 -3.37 18.51 7.34
N LEU A 154 -2.11 18.63 7.79
CA LEU A 154 -1.78 18.76 9.22
C LEU A 154 -2.16 20.12 9.82
N GLU A 155 -2.54 21.08 8.98
CA GLU A 155 -3.02 22.41 9.38
C GLU A 155 -4.55 22.50 9.33
N ASN A 156 -5.19 21.69 8.49
CA ASN A 156 -6.64 21.66 8.34
C ASN A 156 -7.15 20.21 8.18
N PRO A 157 -7.53 19.51 9.26
CA PRO A 157 -7.50 19.98 10.64
C PRO A 157 -6.12 19.87 11.27
N THR A 158 -5.92 20.54 12.41
CA THR A 158 -4.64 20.47 13.14
C THR A 158 -4.27 19.03 13.49
N GLU A 159 -2.96 18.70 13.56
CA GLU A 159 -2.46 17.35 13.88
C GLU A 159 -3.18 16.70 15.08
N ALA A 160 -3.52 17.47 16.12
CA ALA A 160 -4.18 16.98 17.32
C ALA A 160 -5.58 16.38 17.05
N LEU A 161 -6.27 16.87 16.01
CA LEU A 161 -7.61 16.48 15.59
C LEU A 161 -7.62 15.29 14.61
N TRP A 162 -6.46 14.80 14.20
CA TRP A 162 -6.30 13.58 13.39
C TRP A 162 -6.53 12.31 14.22
N LYS A 163 -7.78 12.18 14.67
CA LYS A 163 -8.35 11.04 15.41
C LYS A 163 -9.82 10.92 15.03
N VAL A 164 -10.42 9.80 15.41
CA VAL A 164 -11.88 9.67 15.29
C VAL A 164 -12.58 10.56 16.33
N ARG A 165 -13.82 10.99 16.06
CA ARG A 165 -14.62 11.85 16.96
C ARG A 165 -14.78 11.25 18.36
N LYS A 166 -14.91 9.92 18.46
CA LYS A 166 -14.93 9.20 19.75
C LYS A 166 -13.68 9.42 20.61
N ASP A 167 -12.56 9.76 19.99
CA ASP A 167 -11.28 10.04 20.65
C ASP A 167 -10.95 11.55 20.69
N GLY A 168 -11.95 12.40 20.41
CA GLY A 168 -11.81 13.86 20.40
C GLY A 168 -11.21 14.45 19.12
N GLY A 169 -11.21 13.71 18.01
CA GLY A 169 -10.79 14.24 16.70
C GLY A 169 -11.96 14.62 15.80
N GLU A 170 -11.69 14.76 14.50
CA GLU A 170 -12.67 15.27 13.52
C GLU A 170 -13.35 14.18 12.68
N PHE A 171 -12.73 13.01 12.56
CA PHE A 171 -13.14 11.97 11.63
C PHE A 171 -14.22 11.05 12.22
N ASP A 172 -15.25 10.72 11.44
CA ASP A 172 -16.29 9.81 11.95
C ASP A 172 -15.76 8.39 12.17
N GLN A 173 -16.25 7.73 13.23
CA GLN A 173 -16.07 6.29 13.43
C GLN A 173 -17.29 5.51 12.95
N PHE A 174 -17.10 4.24 12.60
CA PHE A 174 -18.23 3.35 12.31
C PHE A 174 -18.83 2.80 13.61
N THR A 175 -20.16 2.79 13.67
CA THR A 175 -20.90 2.17 14.77
C THR A 175 -20.47 0.71 14.94
N GLY A 176 -19.98 0.35 16.12
CA GLY A 176 -19.50 -1.01 16.42
C GLY A 176 -18.11 -1.36 15.84
N ALA A 177 -17.47 -0.47 15.08
CA ALA A 177 -16.17 -0.73 14.45
C ALA A 177 -15.27 0.52 14.49
N THR A 178 -14.77 0.89 15.68
CA THR A 178 -13.90 2.07 15.86
C THR A 178 -12.43 1.80 15.52
N ILE A 179 -11.98 0.53 15.58
CA ILE A 179 -10.56 0.17 15.37
C ILE A 179 -10.13 0.48 13.93
N THR A 180 -10.95 0.11 12.94
CA THR A 180 -10.69 0.32 11.52
C THR A 180 -10.50 1.79 11.12
N PRO A 181 -11.46 2.71 11.37
CA PRO A 181 -11.29 4.12 11.00
C PRO A 181 -10.13 4.76 11.77
N ARG A 182 -9.89 4.37 13.03
CA ARG A 182 -8.73 4.82 13.79
C ARG A 182 -7.40 4.42 13.14
N ALA A 183 -7.31 3.19 12.64
CA ALA A 183 -6.12 2.69 11.95
C ALA A 183 -5.83 3.46 10.66
N VAL A 184 -6.88 3.82 9.89
CA VAL A 184 -6.74 4.62 8.66
C VAL A 184 -6.37 6.06 8.99
N VAL A 185 -7.08 6.72 9.91
CA VAL A 185 -6.79 8.11 10.31
C VAL A 185 -5.36 8.25 10.82
N ASN A 186 -4.91 7.32 11.67
CA ASN A 186 -3.52 7.32 12.15
C ASN A 186 -2.53 7.13 11.00
N ALA A 187 -2.77 6.18 10.09
CA ALA A 187 -1.88 5.92 8.97
C ALA A 187 -1.72 7.15 8.06
N VAL A 188 -2.82 7.82 7.73
CA VAL A 188 -2.79 9.03 6.90
C VAL A 188 -2.06 10.17 7.62
N ARG A 189 -2.29 10.37 8.92
CA ARG A 189 -1.56 11.36 9.72
C ARG A 189 -0.05 11.11 9.69
N GLU A 190 0.38 9.87 9.93
CA GLU A 190 1.81 9.54 9.92
C GLU A 190 2.43 9.73 8.53
N VAL A 191 1.69 9.46 7.45
CA VAL A 191 2.14 9.77 6.08
C VAL A 191 2.31 11.28 5.87
N LEU A 192 1.37 12.10 6.32
CA LEU A 192 1.50 13.56 6.19
C LEU A 192 2.74 14.10 6.92
N LYS A 193 3.04 13.56 8.11
CA LYS A 193 4.25 13.91 8.87
C LYS A 193 5.52 13.48 8.15
N PHE A 194 5.50 12.28 7.59
CA PHE A 194 6.60 11.79 6.77
C PHE A 194 6.80 12.65 5.52
N HIS A 195 5.72 13.05 4.86
CA HIS A 195 5.76 13.88 3.67
C HIS A 195 6.44 15.22 3.93
N GLN A 196 6.13 15.92 5.02
CA GLN A 196 6.80 17.18 5.38
C GLN A 196 8.33 17.02 5.39
N VAL A 197 8.83 16.00 6.09
CA VAL A 197 10.28 15.75 6.18
C VAL A 197 10.86 15.28 4.85
N TYR A 198 10.16 14.40 4.13
CA TYR A 198 10.63 13.84 2.86
C TYR A 198 10.69 14.90 1.75
N TYR A 199 9.66 15.74 1.65
CA TYR A 199 9.55 16.78 0.63
C TYR A 199 10.54 17.93 0.86
N GLU A 200 10.76 18.33 2.11
CA GLU A 200 11.81 19.28 2.48
C GLU A 200 13.22 18.75 2.11
N ALA A 201 13.49 17.47 2.39
CA ALA A 201 14.76 16.84 2.05
C ALA A 201 14.97 16.72 0.53
N SER A 202 13.92 16.43 -0.23
CA SER A 202 14.02 16.35 -1.70
C SER A 202 14.27 17.71 -2.35
N ASN A 203 13.68 18.79 -1.82
CA ASN A 203 13.82 20.12 -2.40
C ASN A 203 15.18 20.77 -2.10
N ASN A 204 15.79 20.46 -0.95
CA ASN A 204 17.08 21.03 -0.57
C ASN A 204 18.29 20.23 -1.08
N ASN A 205 18.07 19.13 -1.80
CA ASN A 205 19.11 18.19 -2.24
C ASN A 205 20.00 17.72 -1.06
N ASP A 206 19.43 17.72 0.15
CA ASP A 206 20.13 17.53 1.42
C ASP A 206 19.43 16.45 2.24
N TYR A 207 19.91 15.21 2.10
CA TYR A 207 19.36 14.02 2.75
C TYR A 207 19.68 13.94 4.26
N THR A 208 20.32 14.96 4.85
CA THR A 208 20.65 15.01 6.28
C THR A 208 19.42 15.01 7.19
N GLY A 209 18.28 15.55 6.75
CA GLY A 209 17.00 15.51 7.48
C GLY A 209 16.32 14.14 7.47
N ALA A 210 16.35 13.44 6.34
CA ALA A 210 15.77 12.09 6.17
C ALA A 210 16.45 11.06 7.09
N THR A 211 17.71 11.28 7.44
CA THR A 211 18.49 10.43 8.36
C THR A 211 17.97 10.47 9.81
N ARG A 212 17.17 11.48 10.20
CA ARG A 212 16.71 11.64 11.60
C ARG A 212 15.48 10.79 11.94
N LEU A 213 14.75 10.30 10.95
CA LEU A 213 13.63 9.35 11.11
C LEU A 213 13.93 7.96 10.53
N MET A 214 15.08 7.79 9.86
CA MET A 214 15.58 6.48 9.46
C MET A 214 16.45 5.90 10.59
N PRO A 215 16.18 4.68 11.11
CA PRO A 215 17.20 3.99 11.87
C PRO A 215 18.42 3.77 10.97
N ALA A 216 19.60 3.82 11.59
CA ALA A 216 20.87 3.53 10.94
C ALA A 216 20.73 2.33 9.99
N LYS A 217 21.31 2.46 8.79
CA LYS A 217 21.50 1.41 7.80
C LYS A 217 21.63 0.06 8.50
N ALA A 218 20.67 -0.84 8.31
CA ALA A 218 20.81 -2.21 8.79
C ALA A 218 22.08 -2.76 8.13
N ASP A 219 23.04 -3.12 8.98
CA ASP A 219 24.34 -3.62 8.56
C ASP A 219 24.13 -4.89 7.71
N PRO A 220 24.64 -4.97 6.47
CA PRO A 220 24.50 -6.18 5.63
C PRO A 220 25.52 -7.25 6.05
N ALA A 221 25.67 -7.49 7.35
CA ALA A 221 26.62 -8.43 7.91
C ALA A 221 26.00 -9.25 9.05
N GLY A 222 25.00 -10.06 8.71
CA GLY A 222 24.58 -11.20 9.51
C GLY A 222 25.15 -12.50 8.93
N ASN A 223 26.47 -12.65 8.97
CA ASN A 223 27.13 -13.95 8.91
C ASN A 223 27.46 -14.36 10.35
N ASN A 224 26.67 -15.29 10.90
CA ASN A 224 27.11 -16.45 11.68
C ASN A 224 25.87 -17.29 12.06
#